data_AF-A0A1V5IKI9-F1
#
_entry.id   AF-A0A1V5IKI9-F1
#
_cell.length_a   1.000
_cell.length_b   1.000
_cell.length_c   1.000
_cell.angle_alpha   90.00
_cell.angle_beta   90.00
_cell.angle_gamma   90.00
#
_symmetry.space_group_name_H-M   'P 1'
#
loop_
_entity.id
_entity.type
_entity.pdbx_description
1 polymer ?
#
loop_
_entity_poly.entity_id
_entity_poly.type
_entity_poly.pdbx_seq_one_letter_code
_entity_poly.pdbx_strand_id
1 'polypeptide(L)'
;MVSPSEHLALPLVGDIVEGTRAAKLSAHIGDLIRGKEGFKMPRERQMADARRRLDWEEQFALALFPDAALSIHARDGDLDTCSMCGDLCAVKMMQEMFKTKR
;
A
#
# COMPACT_ATOMS: atom_id res chain seq x y z
N MET A 1 18.29 -5.90 -10.10
CA MET A 1 17.25 -6.66 -9.39
C MET A 1 17.80 -8.05 -9.13
N VAL A 2 17.35 -8.72 -8.09
CA VAL A 2 17.60 -10.16 -7.88
C VAL A 2 16.24 -10.84 -7.92
N SER A 3 16.09 -11.87 -8.75
CA SER A 3 14.83 -12.62 -8.84
C SER A 3 14.77 -13.68 -7.74
N PRO A 4 13.57 -14.16 -7.35
CA PRO A 4 13.45 -15.31 -6.44
C PRO A 4 14.22 -16.55 -6.89
N SER A 5 14.42 -16.72 -8.20
CA SER A 5 15.11 -17.88 -8.80
C SER A 5 16.64 -17.77 -8.81
N GLU A 6 17.20 -16.63 -8.38
CA GLU A 6 18.66 -16.42 -8.40
C GLU A 6 19.39 -17.57 -7.68
N HIS A 7 20.40 -18.14 -8.35
CA HIS A 7 21.15 -19.33 -7.90
C HIS A 7 20.34 -20.63 -7.74
N LEU A 8 19.08 -20.68 -8.20
CA LEU A 8 18.21 -21.86 -8.10
C LEU A 8 17.76 -22.39 -9.47
N ALA A 9 17.31 -21.52 -10.37
CA ALA A 9 16.80 -21.89 -11.69
C ALA A 9 16.73 -20.67 -12.64
N LEU A 10 16.37 -20.92 -13.91
CA LEU A 10 15.94 -19.85 -14.82
C LEU A 10 14.60 -19.26 -14.35
N PRO A 11 14.44 -17.93 -14.32
CA PRO A 11 13.23 -17.29 -13.82
C PRO A 11 12.05 -17.46 -14.78
N LEU A 12 10.86 -17.66 -14.19
CA LEU A 12 9.59 -17.54 -14.89
C LEU A 12 9.11 -16.07 -14.87
N VAL A 13 8.05 -15.77 -15.62
CA VAL A 13 7.46 -14.41 -15.67
C VAL A 13 7.12 -13.89 -14.27
N GLY A 14 6.60 -14.75 -13.39
CA GLY A 14 6.28 -14.37 -12.00
C GLY A 14 7.50 -13.93 -11.21
N ASP A 15 8.63 -14.62 -11.37
CA ASP A 15 9.89 -14.31 -10.68
C ASP A 15 10.45 -12.95 -11.13
N ILE A 16 10.33 -12.65 -12.43
CA ILE A 16 10.72 -11.35 -12.99
C ILE A 16 9.83 -10.23 -12.44
N VAL A 17 8.51 -10.43 -12.39
CA VAL A 17 7.58 -9.45 -11.84
C VAL A 17 7.90 -9.16 -10.37
N GLU A 18 8.07 -10.20 -9.56
CA GLU A 18 8.32 -10.04 -8.12
C GLU A 18 9.69 -9.40 -7.84
N GLY A 19 10.74 -9.86 -8.52
CA GLY A 19 12.06 -9.21 -8.43
C GLY A 19 12.02 -7.74 -8.83
N THR A 20 11.16 -7.37 -9.79
CA THR A 20 11.03 -5.97 -10.26
C THR A 20 10.31 -5.14 -9.21
N ARG A 21 9.23 -5.68 -8.62
CA ARG A 21 8.51 -5.03 -7.53
C ARG A 21 9.43 -4.78 -6.33
N ALA A 22 10.20 -5.78 -5.92
CA ALA A 22 11.16 -5.65 -4.84
C ALA A 22 12.21 -4.55 -5.13
N ALA A 23 12.79 -4.55 -6.33
CA ALA A 23 13.77 -3.53 -6.71
C ALA A 23 13.17 -2.11 -6.75
N LYS A 24 11.96 -1.95 -7.30
CA LYS A 24 11.25 -0.65 -7.35
C LYS A 24 10.89 -0.14 -5.96
N LEU A 25 10.44 -1.04 -5.07
CA LEU A 25 10.17 -0.70 -3.68
C LEU A 25 11.44 -0.21 -2.97
N SER A 26 12.56 -0.92 -3.12
CA SER A 26 13.84 -0.52 -2.54
C SER A 26 14.33 0.83 -3.04
N ALA A 27 14.18 1.12 -4.34
CA ALA A 27 14.51 2.41 -4.91
C ALA A 27 13.65 3.54 -4.31
N HIS A 28 12.33 3.31 -4.20
CA HIS A 28 11.40 4.25 -3.57
C HIS A 28 11.76 4.52 -2.11
N ILE A 29 12.10 3.48 -1.33
CA ILE A 29 12.58 3.64 0.05
C ILE A 29 13.86 4.48 0.07
N GLY A 30 14.79 4.23 -0.84
CA GLY A 30 16.01 5.02 -1.02
C GLY A 30 15.70 6.51 -1.24
N ASP A 31 14.76 6.83 -2.12
CA ASP A 31 14.34 8.20 -2.38
C ASP A 31 13.73 8.87 -1.15
N LEU A 32 12.95 8.13 -0.35
CA LEU A 32 12.34 8.64 0.89
C LEU A 32 13.37 8.96 1.97
N ILE A 33 14.42 8.15 2.11
CA ILE A 33 15.42 8.34 3.18
C ILE A 33 16.55 9.30 2.79
N ARG A 34 16.81 9.47 1.49
CA ARG A 34 17.95 10.27 1.01
C ARG A 34 17.81 11.75 1.35
N GLY A 35 16.58 12.27 1.42
CA GLY A 35 16.29 13.65 1.79
C GLY A 35 15.75 13.76 3.21
N LYS A 36 16.14 14.81 3.95
CA LYS A 36 15.56 15.13 5.29
C LYS A 36 14.03 15.24 5.27
N GLU A 37 13.45 15.51 4.11
CA GLU A 37 12.01 15.70 3.91
C GLU A 37 11.39 14.68 2.95
N GLY A 38 12.02 13.53 2.71
CA GLY A 38 11.45 12.54 1.78
C GLY A 38 10.08 12.01 2.23
N PHE A 39 9.80 11.96 3.54
CA PHE A 39 8.46 11.68 4.07
C PHE A 39 7.39 12.73 3.70
N LYS A 40 7.82 13.93 3.26
CA LYS A 40 6.91 14.98 2.78
C LYS A 40 6.56 14.82 1.30
N MET A 41 7.08 13.79 0.62
CA MET A 41 6.71 13.49 -0.75
C MET A 41 5.18 13.47 -0.91
N PRO A 42 4.61 14.21 -1.87
CA PRO A 42 3.16 14.37 -2.01
C PRO A 42 2.40 13.05 -2.01
N ARG A 43 2.91 12.06 -2.75
CA ARG A 43 2.33 10.72 -2.86
C ARG A 43 2.18 10.00 -1.52
N GLU A 44 3.17 10.09 -0.62
CA GLU A 44 3.12 9.43 0.69
C GLU A 44 2.08 10.06 1.61
N ARG A 45 2.00 11.40 1.57
CA ARG A 45 0.99 12.16 2.32
C ARG A 45 -0.42 11.87 1.82
N GLN A 46 -0.61 11.88 0.50
CA GLN A 46 -1.89 11.54 -0.12
C GLN A 46 -2.30 10.10 0.21
N MET A 47 -1.36 9.14 0.15
CA MET A 47 -1.61 7.74 0.53
C MET A 47 -2.06 7.61 1.99
N ALA A 48 -1.38 8.31 2.91
CA ALA A 48 -1.74 8.31 4.33
C ALA A 48 -3.13 8.93 4.57
N ASP A 49 -3.46 9.99 3.84
CA ASP A 49 -4.73 10.68 3.94
C ASP A 49 -5.90 9.88 3.33
N ALA A 50 -5.68 9.21 2.20
CA ALA A 50 -6.61 8.26 1.60
C ALA A 50 -6.92 7.10 2.58
N ARG A 51 -5.89 6.50 3.19
CA ARG A 51 -6.06 5.48 4.25
C ARG A 51 -6.85 6.00 5.44
N ARG A 52 -6.56 7.24 5.87
CA ARG A 52 -7.28 7.88 6.98
C ARG A 52 -8.76 8.04 6.63
N ARG A 53 -9.11 8.36 5.38
CA ARG A 53 -10.49 8.50 4.90
C ARG A 53 -11.19 7.17 4.60
N LEU A 54 -10.47 6.06 4.57
CA LEU A 54 -10.93 4.78 4.02
C LEU A 54 -11.34 4.90 2.54
N ASP A 55 -10.63 5.75 1.80
CA ASP A 55 -10.82 5.91 0.36
C ASP A 55 -9.99 4.87 -0.40
N TRP A 56 -10.63 3.75 -0.71
CA TRP A 56 -9.97 2.61 -1.36
C TRP A 56 -9.54 2.93 -2.79
N GLU A 57 -10.36 3.67 -3.54
CA GLU A 57 -10.07 4.02 -4.93
C GLU A 57 -8.81 4.88 -5.03
N GLU A 58 -8.73 5.95 -4.22
CA GLU A 58 -7.56 6.81 -4.15
C GLU A 58 -6.33 6.05 -3.60
N GLN A 59 -6.53 5.20 -2.59
CA GLN A 59 -5.46 4.38 -2.04
C GLN A 59 -4.86 3.43 -3.09
N PHE A 60 -5.68 2.79 -3.93
CA PHE A 60 -5.18 1.93 -5.00
C PHE A 60 -4.48 2.72 -6.09
N ALA A 61 -5.05 3.85 -6.52
CA ALA A 61 -4.44 4.73 -7.51
C ALA A 61 -3.05 5.23 -7.09
N LEU A 62 -2.85 5.48 -5.79
CA LEU A 62 -1.58 5.95 -5.23
C LEU A 62 -0.59 4.81 -4.92
N ALA A 63 -1.00 3.54 -4.95
CA ALA A 63 -0.14 2.42 -4.60
C ALA A 63 1.04 2.27 -5.59
N LEU A 64 2.18 1.75 -5.12
CA LEU A 64 3.32 1.45 -6.03
C LEU A 64 2.95 0.40 -7.08
N PHE A 65 2.00 -0.47 -6.72
CA PHE A 65 1.49 -1.61 -7.48
C PHE A 65 -0.05 -1.69 -7.33
N PRO A 66 -0.83 -0.86 -8.05
CA PRO A 66 -2.29 -0.75 -7.90
C PRO A 66 -3.02 -2.09 -8.04
N ASP A 67 -2.75 -2.84 -9.11
CA ASP A 67 -3.42 -4.11 -9.39
C ASP A 67 -3.18 -5.16 -8.29
N ALA A 68 -1.98 -5.17 -7.71
CA ALA A 68 -1.65 -6.07 -6.60
C ALA A 68 -2.43 -5.68 -5.33
N ALA A 69 -2.54 -4.38 -5.03
CA ALA A 69 -3.30 -3.90 -3.88
C ALA A 69 -4.81 -4.20 -4.04
N LEU A 70 -5.37 -3.90 -5.21
CA LEU A 70 -6.77 -4.17 -5.54
C LEU A 70 -7.09 -5.66 -5.45
N SER A 71 -6.27 -6.53 -6.07
CA SER A 71 -6.48 -7.98 -6.06
C SER A 71 -6.37 -8.61 -4.66
N ILE A 72 -5.68 -7.97 -3.72
CA ILE A 72 -5.65 -8.41 -2.32
C ILE A 72 -6.95 -8.00 -1.62
N HIS A 73 -7.36 -6.74 -1.75
CA HIS A 73 -8.56 -6.23 -1.07
C HIS A 73 -9.85 -6.87 -1.60
N ALA A 74 -9.94 -7.09 -2.91
CA ALA A 74 -11.10 -7.67 -3.56
C ALA A 74 -11.42 -9.12 -3.12
N ARG A 75 -10.53 -9.78 -2.37
CA ARG A 75 -10.77 -11.13 -1.83
C ARG A 75 -11.90 -11.18 -0.81
N ASP A 76 -12.14 -10.06 -0.13
CA ASP A 76 -13.01 -9.99 1.04
C ASP A 76 -14.38 -9.33 0.76
N GLY A 77 -14.63 -8.89 -0.48
CA GLY A 77 -15.88 -8.25 -0.90
C GLY A 77 -15.96 -6.75 -0.57
N ASP A 78 -17.16 -6.17 -0.69
CA ASP A 78 -17.43 -4.77 -0.32
C ASP A 78 -17.60 -4.66 1.19
N LEU A 79 -16.55 -4.14 1.85
CA LEU A 79 -16.52 -3.87 3.27
C LEU A 79 -16.21 -2.38 3.50
N ASP A 80 -16.86 -1.76 4.49
CA ASP A 80 -16.56 -0.40 4.95
C ASP A 80 -15.09 -0.23 5.41
N THR A 81 -14.47 -1.34 5.84
CA THR A 81 -13.12 -1.43 6.38
C THR A 81 -12.40 -2.63 5.76
N CYS A 82 -11.13 -2.90 6.10
CA CYS A 82 -10.52 -4.16 5.69
C CYS A 82 -11.02 -5.33 6.55
N SER A 83 -11.01 -6.52 5.95
CA SER A 83 -11.32 -7.80 6.61
C SER A 83 -10.47 -8.11 7.85
N MET A 84 -9.26 -7.53 7.93
CA MET A 84 -8.31 -7.82 9.01
C MET A 84 -8.84 -7.45 10.40
N CYS A 85 -9.60 -6.35 10.50
CA CYS A 85 -10.14 -5.88 11.79
C CYS A 85 -11.67 -5.74 11.78
N GLY A 86 -12.31 -5.68 10.61
CA GLY A 86 -13.76 -5.53 10.48
C GLY A 86 -14.28 -4.33 11.28
N ASP A 87 -15.24 -4.57 12.16
CA ASP A 87 -15.89 -3.55 12.98
C ASP A 87 -14.95 -2.92 14.04
N LEU A 88 -13.85 -3.59 14.40
CA LEU A 88 -12.86 -3.09 15.36
C LEU A 88 -11.77 -2.23 14.69
N CYS A 89 -12.06 -1.70 13.49
CA CYS A 89 -11.11 -0.86 12.77
C CYS A 89 -10.83 0.44 13.53
N ALA A 90 -9.59 0.60 13.99
CA ALA A 90 -9.14 1.78 14.71
C ALA A 90 -9.36 3.10 13.94
N VAL A 91 -9.23 3.09 12.60
CA VAL A 91 -9.45 4.28 11.77
C VAL A 91 -10.93 4.69 11.79
N LYS A 92 -11.84 3.74 11.59
CA LYS A 92 -13.30 3.97 11.63
C LYS A 92 -13.72 4.49 13.01
N MET A 93 -13.31 3.80 14.07
CA MET A 93 -13.60 4.21 15.45
C MET A 93 -13.06 5.62 15.75
N MET A 94 -11.83 5.92 15.33
CA MET A 94 -11.22 7.24 15.53
C MET A 94 -12.02 8.33 14.81
N GLN A 95 -12.42 8.10 13.55
CA GLN A 95 -13.26 9.06 12.82
C GLN A 95 -14.58 9.32 13.53
N GLU A 96 -15.25 8.27 14.01
CA GLU A 96 -16.51 8.38 14.76
C GLU A 96 -16.31 9.21 16.04
N MET A 97 -15.26 8.95 16.81
CA MET A 97 -14.94 9.72 18.02
C MET A 97 -14.70 11.22 17.74
N PHE A 98 -14.05 11.56 16.63
CA PHE A 98 -13.83 12.97 16.25
C PHE A 98 -15.09 13.63 15.66
N LYS A 99 -16.00 12.88 15.04
CA LYS A 99 -17.30 13.40 14.57
C LYS A 99 -18.21 13.79 15.73
N THR A 100 -18.21 13.03 16.83
CA THR A 100 -19.06 13.27 18.01
C THR A 100 -18.63 14.49 18.86
N LYS A 101 -17.45 15.07 18.60
CA LYS A 101 -16.92 16.25 19.31
C LYS A 101 -17.28 17.60 18.68
N ARG A 102 -18.18 17.64 17.69
CA ARG A 102 -18.69 18.87 17.08
C ARG A 102 -20.10 19.21 17.55
#